data_AF-A0A7S1T8U5-F1
#
_entry.id   AF-A0A7S1T8U5-F1
#
_cell.length_a   1.000
_cell.length_b   1.000
_cell.length_c   1.000
_cell.angle_alpha   90.00
_cell.angle_beta   90.00
_cell.angle_gamma   90.00
#
_symmetry.space_group_name_H-M   'P 1'
#
loop_
_entity.id
_entity.type
_entity.pdbx_description
1 polymer ?
#
loop_
_entity_poly.entity_id
_entity_poly.type
_entity_poly.pdbx_seq_one_letter_code
_entity_poly.pdbx_strand_id
1 'polypeptide(L)'
;GGVISPSDQGLDDSADSDANPETGLTGSYVVPAGTVDDSVDTGVYFPSGTPTPTPTPGAQLGGSVFNDINEDGLQDTNEPGVPGVTVNLYEGTPGPQAGTPVASTTTDENGDYVFPVEPEKPYYIGVETPAGGVISPSDQGLDDSADSDANPETGLTGSYVVPAGTVDDSVDTGVYFPSGTPTPTPTPGAQLGGSVFNDINEDGLQDTNEPGVPGVTVNLYEGT
;
A
#
# COMPACT_ATOMS: atom_id res chain seq x y z
N GLY A 1 11.21 -15.57 -22.62
CA GLY A 1 11.74 -15.76 -23.99
C GLY A 1 10.84 -16.70 -24.77
N GLY A 2 9.65 -16.23 -25.15
CA GLY A 2 8.83 -16.87 -26.18
C GLY A 2 9.23 -16.34 -27.54
N VAL A 3 9.11 -17.15 -28.58
CA VAL A 3 9.31 -16.74 -29.97
C VAL A 3 7.95 -16.75 -30.64
N ILE A 4 7.64 -15.69 -31.39
CA ILE A 4 6.42 -15.62 -32.18
C ILE A 4 6.52 -16.68 -33.28
N SER A 5 5.49 -17.53 -33.37
CA SER A 5 5.41 -18.58 -34.36
C SER A 5 5.41 -17.98 -35.78
N PRO A 6 5.97 -18.67 -36.79
CA PRO A 6 5.88 -18.22 -38.17
C PRO A 6 4.44 -17.87 -38.55
N SER A 7 4.24 -16.74 -39.22
CA SER A 7 2.92 -16.33 -39.66
C SER A 7 2.42 -17.15 -40.85
N ASP A 8 1.10 -17.16 -41.07
CA ASP A 8 0.40 -17.74 -42.22
C ASP A 8 0.74 -19.22 -42.49
N GLN A 9 0.78 -20.04 -41.44
CA GLN A 9 1.04 -21.48 -41.55
C GLN A 9 -0.25 -22.28 -41.68
N GLY A 10 -0.75 -22.41 -42.90
CA GLY A 10 -1.91 -23.27 -43.16
C GLY A 10 -2.80 -22.72 -44.27
N LEU A 11 -4.05 -23.17 -44.27
CA LEU A 11 -5.13 -22.64 -45.13
C LEU A 11 -6.31 -22.15 -44.27
N ASP A 12 -6.13 -22.08 -42.96
CA ASP A 12 -7.16 -21.75 -41.98
C ASP A 12 -6.68 -20.58 -41.13
N ASP A 13 -7.04 -19.38 -41.59
CA ASP A 13 -6.70 -18.09 -40.98
C ASP A 13 -7.23 -17.96 -39.53
N SER A 14 -8.11 -18.86 -39.07
CA SER A 14 -8.58 -18.89 -37.67
C SER A 14 -7.73 -19.78 -36.74
N ALA A 15 -6.65 -20.36 -37.27
CA ALA A 15 -5.84 -21.35 -36.57
C ALA A 15 -4.33 -21.14 -36.74
N ASP A 16 -3.89 -20.21 -37.58
CA ASP A 16 -2.49 -19.82 -37.72
C ASP A 16 -2.21 -18.41 -37.15
N SER A 17 -0.93 -18.06 -37.07
CA SER A 17 -0.50 -16.83 -36.39
C SER A 17 -0.46 -15.68 -37.39
N ASP A 18 -1.09 -14.55 -37.08
CA ASP A 18 -1.02 -13.33 -37.91
C ASP A 18 0.19 -12.45 -37.58
N ALA A 19 0.78 -12.64 -36.40
CA ALA A 19 1.85 -11.79 -35.92
C ALA A 19 3.15 -12.08 -36.67
N ASN A 20 3.75 -11.03 -37.26
CA ASN A 20 5.06 -11.12 -37.87
C ASN A 20 6.11 -11.52 -36.82
N PRO A 21 6.88 -12.60 -37.03
CA PRO A 21 7.86 -13.10 -36.06
C PRO A 21 9.00 -12.13 -35.71
N GLU A 22 9.30 -11.17 -36.59
CA GLU A 22 10.39 -10.20 -36.45
C GLU A 22 9.92 -8.91 -35.76
N THR A 23 8.68 -8.47 -36.00
CA THR A 23 8.18 -7.19 -35.48
C THR A 23 7.15 -7.33 -34.36
N GLY A 24 6.55 -8.51 -34.20
CA GLY A 24 5.48 -8.80 -33.25
C GLY A 24 4.17 -8.08 -33.52
N LEU A 25 4.02 -7.50 -34.71
CA LEU A 25 2.81 -6.81 -35.14
C LEU A 25 2.06 -7.67 -36.15
N THR A 26 0.73 -7.65 -36.06
CA THR A 26 -0.18 -8.15 -37.09
C THR A 26 -0.32 -7.11 -38.21
N GLY A 27 -1.02 -7.47 -39.30
CA GLY A 27 -1.37 -6.53 -40.37
C GLY A 27 -2.35 -5.43 -39.93
N SER A 28 -2.74 -4.55 -40.86
CA SER A 28 -3.84 -3.61 -40.66
C SER A 28 -5.16 -4.23 -41.13
N TYR A 29 -6.15 -4.27 -40.24
CA TYR A 29 -7.47 -4.87 -40.50
C TYR A 29 -8.55 -3.78 -40.54
N VAL A 30 -9.53 -3.95 -41.42
CA VAL A 30 -10.71 -3.08 -41.54
C VAL A 30 -11.91 -3.89 -41.10
N VAL A 31 -12.42 -3.63 -39.90
CA VAL A 31 -13.62 -4.29 -39.36
C VAL A 31 -14.85 -3.42 -39.64
N PRO A 32 -15.79 -3.86 -40.50
CA PRO A 32 -17.04 -3.14 -40.73
C PRO A 32 -17.86 -2.90 -39.47
N ALA A 33 -18.60 -1.79 -39.42
CA ALA A 33 -19.45 -1.48 -38.27
C ALA A 33 -20.53 -2.56 -38.07
N GLY A 34 -20.52 -3.19 -36.88
CA GLY A 34 -21.48 -4.24 -36.50
C GLY A 34 -21.03 -5.67 -36.80
N THR A 35 -19.79 -5.89 -37.24
CA THR A 35 -19.20 -7.23 -37.38
C THR A 35 -18.16 -7.50 -36.29
N VAL A 36 -17.92 -8.78 -36.02
CA VAL A 36 -16.79 -9.25 -35.20
C VAL A 36 -15.82 -9.96 -36.13
N ASP A 37 -14.54 -9.67 -35.97
CA ASP A 37 -13.44 -10.31 -36.69
C ASP A 37 -12.55 -10.99 -35.65
N ASP A 38 -12.72 -12.31 -35.53
CA ASP A 38 -11.99 -13.17 -34.58
C ASP A 38 -10.86 -13.94 -35.27
N SER A 39 -10.45 -13.55 -36.48
CA SER A 39 -9.39 -14.23 -37.24
C SER A 39 -8.00 -13.63 -36.98
N VAL A 40 -7.81 -12.88 -35.90
CA VAL A 40 -6.52 -12.25 -35.58
C VAL A 40 -5.94 -12.91 -34.36
N ASP A 41 -5.00 -13.83 -34.58
CA ASP A 41 -4.43 -14.67 -33.55
C ASP A 41 -2.89 -14.57 -33.50
N THR A 42 -2.31 -14.86 -32.34
CA THR A 42 -0.83 -14.87 -32.16
C THR A 42 -0.39 -16.16 -31.52
N GLY A 43 0.37 -16.95 -32.29
CA GLY A 43 1.03 -18.15 -31.79
C GLY A 43 2.36 -17.81 -31.12
N VAL A 44 2.59 -18.37 -29.93
CA VAL A 44 3.90 -18.32 -29.26
C VAL A 44 4.36 -19.74 -28.99
N TYR A 45 5.59 -20.06 -29.38
CA TYR A 45 6.22 -21.33 -29.02
C TYR A 45 7.50 -21.12 -28.22
N PHE A 46 7.79 -22.09 -27.35
CA PHE A 46 9.00 -22.13 -26.56
C PHE A 46 9.89 -23.25 -27.13
N PRO A 47 11.01 -22.94 -27.80
CA PRO A 47 11.92 -23.95 -28.29
C PRO A 47 12.41 -24.83 -27.13
N SER A 48 12.36 -26.15 -27.28
CA SER A 48 12.92 -27.08 -26.28
C SER A 48 14.39 -26.75 -26.03
N GLY A 49 14.69 -26.15 -24.87
CA GLY A 49 16.03 -25.69 -24.49
C GLY A 49 16.11 -24.20 -24.13
N THR A 50 15.06 -23.40 -24.36
CA THR A 50 14.94 -22.12 -23.66
C THR A 50 14.42 -22.39 -22.26
N PRO A 51 15.01 -21.80 -21.20
CA PRO A 51 14.38 -21.87 -19.89
C PRO A 51 13.00 -21.23 -20.04
N THR A 52 11.95 -22.01 -19.80
CA THR A 52 10.64 -21.45 -19.44
C THR A 52 10.95 -20.39 -18.38
N PRO A 53 10.55 -19.12 -18.55
CA PRO A 53 10.70 -18.17 -17.46
C PRO A 53 9.92 -18.76 -16.29
N THR A 54 10.63 -19.33 -15.32
CA THR A 54 10.03 -19.72 -14.05
C THR A 54 9.40 -18.44 -13.52
N PRO A 55 8.09 -18.40 -13.25
CA PRO A 55 7.51 -17.21 -12.64
C PRO A 55 8.33 -16.94 -11.38
N THR A 56 8.98 -15.77 -11.32
CA THR A 56 9.75 -15.39 -10.14
C THR A 56 8.78 -15.39 -8.96
N PRO A 57 8.99 -16.23 -7.94
CA PRO A 57 8.15 -16.20 -6.75
C PRO A 57 8.19 -14.79 -6.17
N GLY A 58 7.02 -14.22 -5.85
CA GLY A 58 6.94 -12.90 -5.22
C GLY A 58 7.63 -12.89 -3.86
N ALA A 59 7.95 -11.70 -3.36
CA ALA A 59 8.48 -11.49 -2.02
C ALA A 59 7.53 -10.60 -1.20
N GLN A 60 7.63 -10.65 0.12
CA GLN A 60 6.84 -9.80 1.02
C GLN A 60 7.73 -9.11 2.04
N LEU A 61 7.46 -7.83 2.29
CA LEU A 61 8.11 -7.02 3.32
C LEU A 61 7.03 -6.48 4.26
N GLY A 62 7.23 -6.60 5.57
CA GLY A 62 6.27 -6.17 6.57
C GLY A 62 6.88 -6.07 7.96
N GLY A 63 6.01 -5.86 8.94
CA GLY A 63 6.34 -5.79 10.36
C GLY A 63 5.18 -5.18 11.13
N SER A 64 5.48 -4.59 12.28
CA SER A 64 4.48 -4.09 13.22
C SER A 64 4.77 -2.67 13.72
N VAL A 65 3.72 -1.92 14.03
CA VAL A 65 3.83 -0.68 14.82
C VAL A 65 3.32 -0.97 16.21
N PHE A 66 4.14 -0.79 17.24
CA PHE A 66 3.81 -1.11 18.63
C PHE A 66 3.83 0.11 19.54
N ASN A 67 3.01 0.08 20.58
CA ASN A 67 2.95 1.11 21.60
C ASN A 67 4.02 0.83 22.65
N ASP A 68 5.17 1.49 22.50
CA ASP A 68 6.30 1.44 23.41
C ASP A 68 5.92 2.18 24.71
N ILE A 69 5.46 1.44 25.71
CA ILE A 69 4.90 2.01 26.94
C ILE A 69 6.02 2.49 27.86
N ASN A 70 7.19 1.86 27.77
CA ASN A 70 8.32 2.11 28.66
C ASN A 70 9.39 3.04 28.04
N GLU A 71 9.22 3.42 26.77
CA GLU A 71 10.05 4.33 25.98
C GLU A 71 11.46 3.79 25.71
N ASP A 72 11.65 2.46 25.72
CA ASP A 72 12.97 1.84 25.57
C ASP A 72 13.29 1.37 24.14
N GLY A 73 12.33 1.45 23.21
CA GLY A 73 12.50 1.07 21.80
C GLY A 73 12.51 -0.43 21.52
N LEU A 74 12.25 -1.27 22.52
CA LEU A 74 12.10 -2.72 22.36
C LEU A 74 10.62 -3.09 22.34
N GLN A 75 10.26 -4.12 21.57
CA GLN A 75 8.90 -4.65 21.57
C GLN A 75 8.70 -5.63 22.72
N ASP A 76 8.14 -5.14 23.83
CA ASP A 76 7.85 -5.97 25.00
C ASP A 76 6.51 -6.72 24.90
N THR A 77 6.42 -7.88 25.57
CA THR A 77 5.18 -8.70 25.59
C THR A 77 3.90 -7.99 26.09
N ASN A 78 4.03 -6.85 26.77
CA ASN A 78 2.89 -6.07 27.29
C ASN A 78 2.57 -4.84 26.43
N GLU A 79 3.24 -4.69 25.29
CA GLU A 79 3.13 -3.54 24.41
C GLU A 79 2.21 -3.88 23.24
N PRO A 80 1.01 -3.28 23.20
CA PRO A 80 0.04 -3.60 22.16
C PRO A 80 0.46 -2.95 20.84
N GLY A 81 0.06 -3.55 19.73
CA GLY A 81 0.13 -2.91 18.43
C GLY A 81 -0.73 -1.65 18.33
N VAL A 82 -0.34 -0.74 17.44
CA VAL A 82 -1.04 0.50 17.15
C VAL A 82 -1.78 0.38 15.82
N PRO A 83 -3.12 0.30 15.82
CA PRO A 83 -3.90 0.16 14.60
C PRO A 83 -4.08 1.48 13.84
N GLY A 84 -4.24 1.38 12.52
CA GLY A 84 -4.59 2.51 11.65
C GLY A 84 -3.46 3.50 11.39
N VAL A 85 -2.20 3.11 11.62
CA VAL A 85 -1.01 3.92 11.32
C VAL A 85 -0.71 3.83 9.83
N THR A 86 -0.52 4.96 9.16
CA THR A 86 -0.13 4.99 7.74
C THR A 86 1.33 4.56 7.61
N VAL A 87 1.56 3.55 6.76
CA VAL A 87 2.88 3.02 6.43
C VAL A 87 3.11 3.15 4.94
N ASN A 88 4.24 3.72 4.55
CA ASN A 88 4.59 4.02 3.17
C ASN A 88 5.82 3.19 2.75
N LEU A 89 5.74 2.53 1.59
CA LEU A 89 6.83 1.77 1.00
C LEU A 89 7.56 2.60 -0.05
N TYR A 90 8.88 2.56 -0.04
CA TYR A 90 9.74 3.24 -1.01
C TYR A 90 10.74 2.25 -1.61
N GLU A 91 11.03 2.38 -2.91
CA GLU A 91 12.11 1.63 -3.58
C GLU A 91 13.44 2.36 -3.43
N GLY A 92 14.52 1.64 -3.12
CA GLY A 92 15.88 2.18 -2.97
C GLY A 92 16.39 2.20 -1.54
N THR A 93 17.29 3.14 -1.28
CA THR A 93 17.90 3.38 0.04
C THR A 93 17.39 4.70 0.62
N PRO A 94 17.15 4.78 1.94
CA PRO A 94 16.66 6.00 2.58
C PRO A 94 17.68 7.15 2.42
N GLY A 95 17.17 8.33 2.09
CA GLY A 95 17.91 9.59 2.16
C GLY A 95 17.62 10.35 3.47
N PRO A 96 18.08 11.61 3.61
CA PRO A 96 17.72 12.44 4.76
C PRO A 96 16.22 12.81 4.79
N GLN A 97 15.50 12.60 3.69
CA GLN A 97 14.07 12.84 3.54
C GLN A 97 13.48 11.70 2.70
N ALA A 98 12.19 11.42 2.93
CA ALA A 98 11.46 10.42 2.16
C ALA A 98 11.34 10.83 0.69
N GLY A 99 11.40 9.84 -0.21
CA GLY A 99 11.11 10.01 -1.64
C GLY A 99 9.61 10.09 -1.92
N THR A 100 9.21 9.68 -3.13
CA THR A 100 7.79 9.40 -3.44
C THR A 100 7.51 7.93 -3.13
N PRO A 101 6.45 7.60 -2.38
CA PRO A 101 6.15 6.20 -2.06
C PRO A 101 5.70 5.45 -3.32
N VAL A 102 6.10 4.18 -3.42
CA VAL A 102 5.64 3.25 -4.46
C VAL A 102 4.37 2.52 -4.05
N ALA A 103 4.08 2.43 -2.75
CA ALA A 103 2.85 1.91 -2.18
C ALA A 103 2.59 2.49 -0.78
N SER A 104 1.35 2.38 -0.29
CA SER A 104 0.95 2.80 1.05
C SER A 104 -0.13 1.84 1.59
N THR A 105 -0.12 1.61 2.90
CA THR A 105 -1.11 0.80 3.63
C THR A 105 -1.33 1.38 5.03
N THR A 106 -2.27 0.80 5.78
CA THR A 106 -2.45 1.09 7.21
C THR A 106 -2.28 -0.16 8.04
N THR A 107 -1.73 -0.03 9.26
CA THR A 107 -1.64 -1.14 10.20
C THR A 107 -3.01 -1.69 10.59
N ASP A 108 -3.09 -3.00 10.81
CA ASP A 108 -4.32 -3.69 11.21
C ASP A 108 -4.61 -3.56 12.73
N GLU A 109 -5.61 -4.30 13.23
CA GLU A 109 -6.01 -4.27 14.66
C GLU A 109 -4.88 -4.67 15.63
N ASN A 110 -3.90 -5.45 15.16
CA ASN A 110 -2.73 -5.87 15.94
C ASN A 110 -1.50 -5.00 15.67
N GLY A 111 -1.62 -3.95 14.86
CA GLY A 111 -0.48 -3.10 14.48
C GLY A 111 0.32 -3.64 13.29
N ASP A 112 -0.10 -4.73 12.65
CA ASP A 112 0.68 -5.41 11.62
C ASP A 112 0.44 -4.81 10.23
N TYR A 113 1.45 -4.85 9.36
CA TYR A 113 1.35 -4.46 7.96
C TYR A 113 2.22 -5.33 7.05
N VAL A 114 1.87 -5.39 5.75
CA VAL A 114 2.64 -6.14 4.75
C VAL A 114 2.48 -5.55 3.35
N PHE A 115 3.57 -5.59 2.58
CA PHE A 115 3.62 -5.23 1.17
C PHE A 115 4.14 -6.40 0.31
N PRO A 116 3.50 -6.69 -0.84
CA PRO A 116 4.13 -7.47 -1.88
C PRO A 116 5.22 -6.63 -2.56
N VAL A 117 6.44 -7.18 -2.68
CA VAL A 117 7.59 -6.50 -3.28
C VAL A 117 8.23 -7.35 -4.37
N GLU A 118 8.94 -6.70 -5.29
CA GLU A 118 9.78 -7.42 -6.25
C GLU A 118 11.04 -7.92 -5.53
N PRO A 119 11.42 -9.20 -5.69
CA PRO A 119 12.56 -9.74 -4.98
C PRO A 119 13.90 -9.19 -5.47
N GLU A 120 14.92 -9.26 -4.62
CA GLU A 120 16.30 -8.81 -4.88
C GLU A 120 16.42 -7.31 -5.20
N LYS A 121 15.39 -6.53 -4.83
CA LYS A 121 15.41 -5.07 -4.89
C LYS A 121 15.43 -4.46 -3.49
N PRO A 122 16.11 -3.31 -3.32
CA PRO A 122 16.11 -2.60 -2.05
C PRO A 122 14.80 -1.83 -1.86
N TYR A 123 14.24 -1.94 -0.67
CA TYR A 123 13.09 -1.14 -0.21
C TYR A 123 13.35 -0.57 1.17
N TYR A 124 12.64 0.49 1.54
CA TYR A 124 12.59 1.00 2.90
C TYR A 124 11.17 1.45 3.24
N ILE A 125 10.88 1.51 4.53
CA ILE A 125 9.58 1.89 5.07
C ILE A 125 9.66 3.30 5.66
N GLY A 126 8.57 4.04 5.51
CA GLY A 126 8.32 5.28 6.25
C GLY A 126 7.01 5.19 7.01
N VAL A 127 7.07 5.37 8.33
CA VAL A 127 5.91 5.39 9.21
C VAL A 127 5.50 6.83 9.47
N GLU A 128 4.24 7.16 9.20
CA GLU A 128 3.68 8.44 9.61
C GLU A 128 3.39 8.41 11.09
N THR A 129 4.07 9.27 11.85
CA THR A 129 3.91 9.31 13.31
C THR A 129 2.44 9.56 13.68
N PRO A 130 1.82 8.67 14.47
CA PRO A 130 0.44 8.85 14.93
C PRO A 130 0.28 10.18 15.68
N ALA A 131 -0.91 10.78 15.58
CA ALA A 131 -1.18 12.06 16.24
C ALA A 131 -0.92 11.98 17.76
N GLY A 132 -0.04 12.84 18.26
CA GLY A 132 0.34 12.86 19.68
C GLY A 132 1.31 11.77 20.12
N GLY A 133 1.77 10.92 19.19
CA GLY A 133 2.83 9.95 19.39
C GLY A 133 4.21 10.51 19.06
N VAL A 134 5.23 9.80 19.50
CA VAL A 134 6.64 10.04 19.19
C VAL A 134 7.25 8.70 18.81
N ILE A 135 8.05 8.66 17.74
CA ILE A 135 8.78 7.44 17.36
C ILE A 135 9.84 7.12 18.44
N SER A 136 9.88 5.87 18.86
CA SER A 136 10.81 5.34 19.86
C SER A 136 12.26 5.29 19.36
N PRO A 137 13.26 5.20 20.25
CA PRO A 137 14.65 4.98 19.85
C PRO A 137 14.79 3.75 18.94
N SER A 138 15.55 3.88 17.85
CA SER A 138 15.79 2.77 16.93
C SER A 138 16.98 1.89 17.35
N ASP A 139 17.07 0.67 16.81
CA ASP A 139 18.23 -0.22 16.91
C ASP A 139 18.65 -0.51 18.37
N GLN A 140 17.67 -0.86 19.21
CA GLN A 140 17.87 -1.11 20.64
C GLN A 140 18.05 -2.59 20.92
N GLY A 141 18.87 -2.92 21.93
CA GLY A 141 19.11 -4.31 22.31
C GLY A 141 20.07 -5.05 21.35
N LEU A 142 19.85 -6.36 21.20
CA LEU A 142 20.67 -7.26 20.36
C LEU A 142 19.81 -8.14 19.43
N ASP A 143 18.49 -8.01 19.50
CA ASP A 143 17.54 -8.81 18.76
C ASP A 143 16.81 -7.87 17.80
N ASP A 144 17.33 -7.80 16.57
CA ASP A 144 16.83 -6.94 15.48
C ASP A 144 15.38 -7.29 15.07
N SER A 145 14.77 -8.35 15.63
CA SER A 145 13.36 -8.72 15.39
C SER A 145 12.42 -8.27 16.51
N ALA A 146 12.94 -7.54 17.50
CA ALA A 146 12.22 -7.14 18.70
C ALA A 146 12.54 -5.70 19.10
N ASP A 147 12.95 -4.86 18.16
CA ASP A 147 13.24 -3.45 18.37
C ASP A 147 12.67 -2.58 17.25
N SER A 148 12.69 -1.27 17.47
CA SER A 148 12.21 -0.32 16.46
C SER A 148 13.29 -0.07 15.39
N ASP A 149 12.95 -0.18 14.10
CA ASP A 149 13.86 0.15 12.99
C ASP A 149 13.79 1.61 12.56
N ALA A 150 12.65 2.27 12.79
CA ALA A 150 12.40 3.59 12.26
C ALA A 150 13.21 4.66 12.98
N ASN A 151 13.92 5.48 12.22
CA ASN A 151 14.67 6.61 12.74
C ASN A 151 13.71 7.61 13.45
N PRO A 152 13.98 8.00 14.71
CA PRO A 152 13.07 8.86 15.48
C PRO A 152 12.80 10.25 14.89
N GLU A 153 13.72 10.77 14.08
CA GLU A 153 13.61 12.12 13.50
C GLU A 153 12.87 12.11 12.15
N THR A 154 12.99 11.03 11.38
CA THR A 154 12.49 10.97 10.00
C THR A 154 11.32 10.01 9.82
N GLY A 155 11.12 9.07 10.75
CA GLY A 155 10.18 7.95 10.61
C GLY A 155 10.57 6.95 9.53
N LEU A 156 11.80 7.01 9.01
CA LEU A 156 12.30 6.13 7.95
C LEU A 156 13.17 5.01 8.53
N THR A 157 13.00 3.80 8.02
CA THR A 157 13.81 2.62 8.38
C THR A 157 15.09 2.54 7.54
N GLY A 158 15.90 1.51 7.81
CA GLY A 158 16.95 1.03 6.91
C GLY A 158 16.42 0.47 5.58
N SER A 159 17.34 -0.07 4.76
CA SER A 159 17.00 -0.69 3.47
C SER A 159 17.05 -2.21 3.55
N TYR A 160 15.99 -2.85 3.06
CA TYR A 160 15.77 -4.29 3.09
C TYR A 160 15.76 -4.84 1.65
N VAL A 161 16.39 -6.00 1.45
CA VAL A 161 16.41 -6.72 0.17
C VAL A 161 15.84 -8.11 0.42
N VAL A 162 14.61 -8.34 -0.05
CA VAL A 162 13.89 -9.59 0.22
C VAL A 162 14.15 -10.61 -0.90
N PRO A 163 14.67 -11.82 -0.59
CA PRO A 163 14.86 -12.86 -1.59
C PRO A 163 13.57 -13.35 -2.26
N ALA A 164 13.69 -13.94 -3.44
CA ALA A 164 12.53 -14.49 -4.16
C ALA A 164 11.84 -15.61 -3.37
N GLY A 165 10.53 -15.46 -3.14
CA GLY A 165 9.70 -16.45 -2.45
C GLY A 165 9.81 -16.42 -0.92
N THR A 166 10.41 -15.39 -0.34
CA THR A 166 10.52 -15.23 1.12
C THR A 166 9.67 -14.07 1.64
N VAL A 167 9.48 -14.06 2.96
CA VAL A 167 8.86 -12.99 3.71
C VAL A 167 9.91 -12.44 4.66
N ASP A 168 9.97 -11.13 4.75
CA ASP A 168 10.73 -10.39 5.75
C ASP A 168 9.73 -9.56 6.56
N ASP A 169 9.49 -9.96 7.81
CA ASP A 169 8.49 -9.39 8.72
C ASP A 169 9.11 -8.69 9.92
N SER A 170 10.41 -8.35 9.85
CA SER A 170 11.16 -7.74 10.95
C SER A 170 11.24 -6.21 10.86
N VAL A 171 10.34 -5.55 10.14
CA VAL A 171 10.39 -4.08 9.97
C VAL A 171 9.44 -3.41 10.94
N ASP A 172 9.91 -3.18 12.15
CA ASP A 172 9.10 -2.77 13.29
C ASP A 172 9.29 -1.28 13.62
N THR A 173 8.28 -0.68 14.26
CA THR A 173 8.33 0.72 14.68
C THR A 173 7.65 0.92 16.03
N GLY A 174 8.44 1.28 17.02
CA GLY A 174 7.94 1.69 18.34
C GLY A 174 7.41 3.12 18.30
N VAL A 175 6.26 3.34 18.94
CA VAL A 175 5.68 4.66 19.16
C VAL A 175 5.24 4.78 20.61
N TYR A 176 5.62 5.85 21.29
CA TYR A 176 5.15 6.15 22.64
C TYR A 176 4.31 7.43 22.68
N PHE A 177 3.44 7.53 23.69
CA PHE A 177 2.51 8.67 23.86
C PHE A 177 2.77 9.36 25.21
N PRO A 178 3.49 10.50 25.22
CA PRO A 178 3.79 11.22 26.46
C PRO A 178 2.52 11.60 27.22
N SER A 179 2.50 11.37 28.53
CA SER A 179 1.36 11.65 29.39
C SER A 179 0.81 13.07 29.19
N GLY A 180 -0.41 13.16 28.64
CA GLY A 180 -1.06 14.41 28.25
C GLY A 180 -1.55 14.44 26.80
N THR A 181 -1.10 13.51 25.94
CA THR A 181 -1.68 13.27 24.61
C THR A 181 -2.70 12.13 24.69
N PRO A 182 -3.89 12.25 24.06
CA PRO A 182 -4.83 11.15 24.04
C PRO A 182 -4.22 9.98 23.24
N THR A 183 -4.10 8.80 23.86
CA THR A 183 -3.78 7.55 23.16
C THR A 183 -4.72 7.40 21.96
N PRO A 184 -4.23 7.08 20.75
CA PRO A 184 -5.10 6.79 19.61
C PRO A 184 -5.84 5.48 19.90
N THR A 185 -7.00 5.61 20.55
CA THR A 185 -8.05 4.62 20.37
C THR A 185 -8.41 4.68 18.88
N PRO A 186 -8.54 3.56 18.15
CA PRO A 186 -8.99 3.58 16.77
C PRO A 186 -10.33 4.31 16.76
N THR A 187 -10.25 5.58 16.39
CA THR A 187 -11.41 6.44 16.21
C THR A 187 -11.78 6.14 14.76
N PRO A 188 -12.95 5.52 14.49
CA PRO A 188 -13.49 5.51 13.13
C PRO A 188 -13.34 6.94 12.62
N GLY A 189 -12.59 7.11 11.51
CA GLY A 189 -11.97 8.39 11.15
C GLY A 189 -12.83 9.61 11.45
N ALA A 190 -12.22 10.68 11.97
CA ALA A 190 -12.92 11.86 12.49
C ALA A 190 -14.19 12.18 11.69
N GLN A 191 -15.35 11.90 12.28
CA GLN A 191 -16.63 12.14 11.64
C GLN A 191 -17.03 13.60 11.91
N LEU A 192 -17.12 14.41 10.85
CA LEU A 192 -17.82 15.69 10.94
C LEU A 192 -19.32 15.42 10.79
N GLY A 193 -20.06 15.52 11.89
CA GLY A 193 -21.51 15.34 11.94
C GLY A 193 -22.21 16.50 12.65
N GLY A 194 -23.45 16.77 12.29
CA GLY A 194 -24.29 17.81 12.90
C GLY A 194 -25.76 17.65 12.53
N SER A 195 -26.64 18.37 13.21
CA SER A 195 -28.07 18.43 12.88
C SER A 195 -28.39 19.81 12.29
N VAL A 196 -29.30 19.86 11.32
CA VAL A 196 -29.89 21.14 10.88
C VAL A 196 -31.16 21.35 11.69
N PHE A 197 -31.30 22.49 12.36
CA PHE A 197 -32.48 22.84 13.16
C PHE A 197 -33.17 24.08 12.59
N ASN A 198 -34.47 24.17 12.83
CA ASN A 198 -35.25 25.36 12.51
C ASN A 198 -35.17 26.33 13.68
N ASP A 199 -34.34 27.35 13.55
CA ASP A 199 -34.20 28.44 14.52
C ASP A 199 -35.49 29.29 14.53
N ILE A 200 -36.37 29.01 15.49
CA ILE A 200 -37.71 29.61 15.56
C ILE A 200 -37.66 30.97 16.27
N ASN A 201 -36.67 31.18 17.12
CA ASN A 201 -36.57 32.37 17.97
C ASN A 201 -35.45 33.35 17.55
N GLU A 202 -34.68 33.00 16.51
CA GLU A 202 -33.63 33.78 15.86
C GLU A 202 -32.42 34.07 16.77
N ASP A 203 -32.11 33.18 17.72
CA ASP A 203 -31.00 33.36 18.64
C ASP A 203 -29.70 32.62 18.24
N GLY A 204 -29.76 31.77 17.21
CA GLY A 204 -28.63 31.02 16.68
C GLY A 204 -28.18 29.84 17.56
N LEU A 205 -28.96 29.46 18.58
CA LEU A 205 -28.77 28.27 19.40
C LEU A 205 -29.83 27.23 19.03
N GLN A 206 -29.48 25.94 19.12
CA GLN A 206 -30.50 24.89 18.98
C GLN A 206 -31.24 24.71 20.32
N ASP A 207 -32.46 25.20 20.41
CA ASP A 207 -33.30 25.07 21.60
C ASP A 207 -34.13 23.77 21.62
N THR A 208 -34.59 23.39 22.81
CA THR A 208 -35.37 22.14 23.03
C THR A 208 -36.69 22.05 22.24
N ASN A 209 -37.22 23.18 21.79
CA ASN A 209 -38.46 23.30 21.00
C ASN A 209 -38.19 23.49 19.50
N GLU A 210 -36.94 23.39 19.05
CA GLU A 210 -36.56 23.61 17.66
C GLU A 210 -36.37 22.29 16.92
N PRO A 211 -37.29 21.95 16.00
CA PRO A 211 -37.24 20.68 15.30
C PRO A 211 -36.11 20.67 14.29
N GLY A 212 -35.60 19.46 14.02
CA GLY A 212 -34.67 19.23 12.92
C GLY A 212 -35.33 19.46 11.55
N VAL A 213 -34.55 19.95 10.58
CA VAL A 213 -34.99 20.14 9.19
C VAL A 213 -34.53 18.96 8.34
N PRO A 214 -35.44 18.09 7.85
CA PRO A 214 -35.07 16.96 7.00
C PRO A 214 -34.75 17.40 5.57
N GLY A 215 -33.90 16.64 4.87
CA GLY A 215 -33.63 16.81 3.44
C GLY A 215 -32.66 17.93 3.08
N VAL A 216 -31.92 18.48 4.05
CA VAL A 216 -30.89 19.49 3.80
C VAL A 216 -29.60 18.80 3.36
N THR A 217 -29.06 19.22 2.21
CA THR A 217 -27.75 18.79 1.73
C THR A 217 -26.65 19.62 2.41
N VAL A 218 -25.68 18.94 3.02
CA VAL A 218 -24.49 19.55 3.62
C VAL A 218 -23.28 19.17 2.78
N ASN A 219 -22.51 20.15 2.33
CA ASN A 219 -21.27 19.94 1.56
C ASN A 219 -20.06 20.29 2.44
N LEU A 220 -19.06 19.42 2.43
CA LEU A 220 -17.75 19.68 3.05
C LEU A 220 -16.79 20.25 1.99
N TYR A 221 -16.04 21.28 2.36
CA TYR A 221 -15.02 21.90 1.51
C TYR A 221 -13.68 21.91 2.25
N GLU A 222 -12.60 21.65 1.52
CA GLU A 222 -11.22 21.80 2.01
C GLU A 222 -10.90 23.28 2.31
N GLY A 223 -10.19 23.55 3.41
CA GLY A 223 -9.76 24.90 3.79
C GLY A 223 -8.50 25.33 3.01
N THR A 224 -8.44 26.60 2.62
CA THR A 224 -7.26 27.22 1.98
C THR A 224 -6.20 27.66 2.97
#